data_AF-A0AAU3B0H0-F1
#
_entry.id   AF-A0AAU3B0H0-F1
#
_cell.length_a   1.000
_cell.length_b   1.000
_cell.length_c   1.000
_cell.angle_alpha   90.00
_cell.angle_beta   90.00
_cell.angle_gamma   90.00
#
_symmetry.space_group_name_H-M   'P 1'
#
loop_
_entity.id
_entity.type
_entity.pdbx_description
1 polymer ?
#
loop_
_entity_poly.entity_id
_entity_poly.type
_entity_poly.pdbx_seq_one_letter_code
_entity_poly.pdbx_strand_id
1 'polypeptide(L)' 'MEAVAPDYQRLLGVLEAGGAGLRARELTGRLSLEVAPATVEGVRSKVKRLVERGWLAEERPEVFTPRRVAG' A
#
# COMPACT_ATOMS: atom_id res chain seq x y z
N MET A 1 -5.36 -15.27 -16.28
CA MET A 1 -5.27 -14.71 -14.92
C MET A 1 -3.93 -14.02 -14.82
N GLU A 2 -3.93 -12.71 -15.04
CA GLU A 2 -2.71 -11.92 -14.92
C GLU A 2 -2.34 -11.88 -13.44
N ALA A 3 -1.29 -12.61 -13.08
CA ALA A 3 -0.76 -12.60 -11.72
C ALA A 3 -0.43 -11.15 -11.39
N VAL A 4 -1.14 -10.58 -10.41
CA VAL A 4 -0.81 -9.30 -9.79
C VAL A 4 0.70 -9.33 -9.54
N ALA A 5 1.47 -8.47 -10.22
CA ALA A 5 2.94 -8.57 -10.22
C ALA A 5 3.45 -8.72 -8.77
N PRO A 6 4.51 -9.52 -8.50
CA PRO A 6 4.90 -9.92 -7.14
C PRO A 6 5.02 -8.76 -6.13
N ASP A 7 5.43 -7.59 -6.62
CA ASP A 7 5.49 -6.34 -5.85
C ASP A 7 4.14 -5.88 -5.30
N TYR A 8 3.08 -5.98 -6.12
CA TYR A 8 1.73 -5.62 -5.72
C TYR A 8 1.16 -6.62 -4.69
N GLN A 9 1.43 -7.92 -4.85
CA GLN A 9 1.01 -8.92 -3.86
C GLN A 9 1.68 -8.70 -2.51
N ARG A 10 2.99 -8.41 -2.50
CA ARG A 10 3.71 -8.09 -1.26
C ARG A 10 3.14 -6.83 -0.60
N LEU A 11 2.85 -5.80 -1.38
CA LEU A 11 2.27 -4.55 -0.87
C LEU A 11 0.89 -4.78 -0.24
N LEU A 12 0.03 -5.59 -0.87
CA LEU A 12 -1.27 -5.96 -0.31
C LEU A 12 -1.13 -6.74 1.00
N GLY A 13 -0.25 -7.75 1.04
CA GLY A 13 -0.02 -8.54 2.27
C GLY A 13 0.47 -7.70 3.45
N VAL A 14 1.33 -6.72 3.19
CA VAL A 14 1.80 -5.78 4.22
C VAL A 14 0.65 -4.91 4.77
N LEU A 15 -0.26 -4.47 3.89
CA LEU A 15 -1.43 -3.66 4.26
C LEU A 15 -2.48 -4.45 5.04
N GLU A 16 -2.72 -5.72 4.68
CA GLU A 16 -3.60 -6.62 5.43
C GLU A 16 -3.08 -6.84 6.86
N ALA A 17 -1.76 -7.03 7.03
CA ALA A 17 -1.11 -7.08 8.33
C ALA A 17 -1.03 -5.71 9.05
N GLY A 18 -1.48 -4.64 8.41
CA GLY A 18 -1.45 -3.26 8.91
C GLY A 18 -2.60 -2.90 9.84
N GLY A 19 -3.70 -3.67 9.84
CA GLY A 19 -4.85 -3.50 10.74
C GLY A 19 -5.59 -2.17 10.59
N ALA A 20 -5.05 -1.09 11.18
CA ALA A 20 -5.61 0.26 11.20
C ALA A 20 -5.15 1.14 10.01
N GLY A 21 -4.44 0.55 9.06
CA GLY A 21 -3.85 1.24 7.91
C GLY A 21 -2.41 1.69 8.14
N LEU A 22 -1.68 1.86 7.05
CA LEU A 22 -0.25 2.16 7.07
C LEU A 22 0.07 3.41 6.26
N ARG A 23 1.03 4.20 6.72
CA ARG A 23 1.61 5.29 5.94
C ARG A 23 2.62 4.79 4.92
N ALA A 24 2.87 5.58 3.87
CA ALA A 24 3.87 5.25 2.85
C ALA A 24 5.27 4.97 3.43
N ARG A 25 5.66 5.70 4.49
CA ARG A 25 6.93 5.46 5.20
C ARG A 25 6.96 4.11 5.92
N GLU A 26 5.86 3.74 6.58
CA GLU A 26 5.74 2.46 7.28
C GLU A 26 5.71 1.30 6.29
N LEU A 27 5.01 1.47 5.15
CA LEU A 27 5.01 0.51 4.05
C LEU A 27 6.42 0.30 3.49
N THR A 28 7.18 1.38 3.29
CA THR A 28 8.57 1.31 2.80
C THR A 28 9.43 0.45 3.74
N GLY A 29 9.34 0.68 5.04
CA GLY A 29 10.06 -0.12 6.04
C GLY A 29 9.61 -1.58 6.08
N ARG A 30 8.30 -1.86 6.04
CA ARG A 30 7.77 -3.23 6.03
C ARG A 30 8.07 -3.99 4.74
N LEU A 31 8.28 -3.29 3.63
CA LEU A 31 8.77 -3.85 2.37
C LEU A 31 10.28 -4.13 2.39
N SER A 32 10.97 -3.88 3.51
CA SER A 32 12.43 -3.99 3.64
C SER A 32 13.19 -3.14 2.61
N LEU A 33 12.61 -2.00 2.23
CA LEU A 33 13.23 -1.01 1.37
C LEU A 33 13.92 0.06 2.21
N GLU A 34 14.94 0.69 1.64
CA GLU A 34 15.56 1.85 2.26
C GLU A 34 14.54 2.98 2.45
N VAL A 35 14.42 3.49 3.68
CA VAL A 35 13.48 4.57 4.03
C VAL A 35 14.06 5.95 3.68
N ALA A 36 14.39 6.14 2.41
CA ALA A 36 14.83 7.42 1.84
C ALA A 36 13.64 8.19 1.22
N PRO A 37 13.69 9.54 1.13
CA PRO A 37 12.58 10.34 0.60
C PRO A 37 12.09 9.89 -0.79
N ALA A 38 13.02 9.60 -1.70
CA ALA A 38 12.69 9.15 -3.05
C ALA A 38 11.97 7.78 -3.04
N THR A 39 12.42 6.86 -2.20
CA THR A 39 11.80 5.52 -2.06
C THR A 39 10.40 5.63 -1.47
N VAL A 40 10.23 6.45 -0.43
CA VAL A 40 8.92 6.69 0.20
C VAL A 40 7.94 7.29 -0.80
N GLU A 41 8.38 8.23 -1.63
CA GLU A 41 7.53 8.84 -2.67
C GLU A 41 7.16 7.85 -3.78
N GLY A 42 8.11 6.98 -4.17
CA GLY A 42 7.85 5.88 -5.10
C GLY A 42 6.79 4.91 -4.58
N VAL A 43 6.87 4.52 -3.30
CA VAL A 43 5.87 3.69 -2.63
C VAL A 43 4.53 4.42 -2.55
N ARG A 44 4.51 5.68 -2.11
CA ARG A 44 3.31 6.52 -2.05
C ARG A 44 2.58 6.55 -3.40
N SER A 45 3.31 6.83 -4.49
CA SER A 45 2.77 6.87 -5.84
C SER A 45 2.16 5.52 -6.27
N LYS A 46 2.82 4.40 -5.95
CA LYS A 46 2.27 3.06 -6.24
C LYS A 46 0.98 2.80 -5.47
N VAL A 47 0.93 3.14 -4.19
CA VAL A 47 -0.24 2.92 -3.33
C VAL A 47 -1.41 3.80 -3.75
N LYS A 48 -1.16 5.08 -4.07
CA LYS A 48 -2.19 6.00 -4.61
C LYS A 48 -2.85 5.46 -5.88
N ARG A 49 -2.07 4.90 -6.81
CA ARG A 49 -2.63 4.24 -8.01
C ARG A 49 -3.54 3.05 -7.69
N LEU A 50 -3.28 2.33 -6.60
CA LEU A 50 -4.14 1.24 -6.15
C LEU A 50 -5.42 1.75 -5.49
N VAL A 51 -5.36 2.89 -4.80
CA VAL A 51 -6.55 3.61 -4.30
C VAL A 51 -7.41 4.10 -5.47
N GLU A 52 -6.81 4.73 -6.48
CA GLU A 52 -7.51 5.20 -7.70
C GLU A 52 -8.19 4.05 -8.46
N ARG A 53 -7.59 2.86 -8.45
CA ARG A 53 -8.18 1.64 -9.03
C ARG A 53 -9.24 0.97 -8.14
N GLY A 54 -9.47 1.51 -6.95
CA GLY A 54 -10.43 0.99 -5.98
C GLY A 54 -10.01 -0.36 -5.38
N TRP A 55 -8.72 -0.66 -5.30
CA TRP A 55 -8.20 -1.87 -4.64
C TRP A 55 -7.84 -1.60 -3.18
N LEU A 56 -7.45 -0.37 -2.88
CA LEU A 56 -7.17 0.13 -1.54
C LEU A 56 -8.09 1.30 -1.22
N ALA A 57 -8.18 1.65 0.06
CA ALA A 57 -8.77 2.89 0.53
C ALA A 57 -7.72 3.77 1.19
N GLU A 58 -7.94 5.08 1.17
CA GLU A 58 -7.21 6.05 1.98
C GLU A 58 -8.20 6.62 3.00
N GLU A 59 -8.21 6.08 4.21
CA GLU A 59 -9.19 6.48 5.24
C GLU A 59 -8.90 7.86 5.81
N ARG A 60 -7.62 8.25 5.82
CA ARG A 60 -7.12 9.55 6.26
C ARG A 60 -5.94 9.94 5.36
N PRO A 61 -5.60 11.24 5.26
CA PRO A 61 -4.46 11.67 4.45
C PRO A 61 -3.21 10.83 4.74
N GLU A 62 -2.69 10.19 3.69
CA GLU A 62 -1.51 9.31 3.70
C GLU A 62 -1.64 8.00 4.48
N VAL A 63 -2.82 7.61 4.96
CA VAL A 63 -3.06 6.34 5.67
C VAL A 63 -3.87 5.42 4.77
N PHE A 64 -3.25 4.33 4.34
CA PHE A 64 -3.82 3.40 3.37
C PHE A 64 -4.26 2.10 4.02
N THR A 65 -5.43 1.59 3.64
CA THR A 65 -6.02 0.34 4.11
C THR A 65 -6.42 -0.55 2.93
N PRO A 66 -6.46 -1.88 3.10
CA PRO A 66 -7.14 -2.75 2.15
C PRO A 66 -8.60 -2.32 2.00
N ARG A 67 -9.12 -2.33 0.77
CA ARG A 67 -10.55 -2.09 0.56
C ARG A 67 -11.30 -3.30 1.11
N ARG A 68 -12.05 -3.11 2.19
CA ARG A 68 -13.06 -4.11 2.61
C ARG A 68 -14.17 -4.11 1.57
N VAL A 69 -14.41 -5.25 0.95
CA VAL A 69 -15.65 -5.47 0.19
C VAL A 69 -16.75 -5.55 1.24
N ALA A 70 -17.68 -4.59 1.25
CA ALA A 70 -18.91 -4.75 2.01
C ALA A 70 -19.63 -5.95 1.39
N GLY A 71 -19.71 -7.05 2.14
CA GLY A 71 -20.61 -8.16 1.84
C GLY A 71 -22.05 -7.77 2.13
#